data_AF-A0A5J4W4B2-F1
#
_entry.id   AF-A0A5J4W4B2-F1
#
_cell.length_a   1.000
_cell.length_b   1.000
_cell.length_c   1.000
_cell.angle_alpha   90.00
_cell.angle_beta   90.00
_cell.angle_gamma   90.00
#
_symmetry.space_group_name_H-M   'P 1'
#
loop_
_entity.id
_entity.type
_entity.pdbx_description
1 polymer ?
#
loop_
_entity_poly.entity_id
_entity_poly.type
_entity_poly.pdbx_seq_one_letter_code
_entity_poly.pdbx_strand_id
1 'polypeptide(L)'
;MLLITNAVQFLGVNKKTFQLMKHSRFTKIIEELDYPISVFNQDPKNAEFIDIDGVQKMLKILKQNCHTFPLTQVLENGIWTIETIFGNSKSQFVAVGIVQDSYIIPLGAYPWEKPHNVHNAFYVCKSFSTPGGIYYKGTKTAGNIGFEENQIVRLEFDSEKGTLVFFVNGLSSPTSVHIENEKAVKW
;
A
#
# COMPACT_ATOMS: atom_id res chain seq x y z
N MET A 1 -5.09 -17.30 -12.82
CA MET A 1 -6.48 -17.04 -12.43
C MET A 1 -6.70 -17.58 -11.02
N LEU A 2 -6.32 -16.78 -10.03
CA LEU A 2 -6.50 -17.11 -8.62
C LEU A 2 -7.97 -16.91 -8.28
N LEU A 3 -8.72 -18.00 -8.27
CA LEU A 3 -10.03 -18.01 -7.63
C LEU A 3 -9.81 -17.68 -6.16
N ILE A 4 -10.38 -16.57 -5.68
CA ILE A 4 -10.40 -16.18 -4.27
C ILE A 4 -10.87 -17.41 -3.47
N THR A 5 -9.96 -18.10 -2.79
CA THR A 5 -10.19 -19.44 -2.21
C THR A 5 -11.40 -19.46 -1.27
N ASN A 6 -11.63 -18.34 -0.58
CA ASN A 6 -12.79 -18.14 0.30
C ASN A 6 -14.12 -18.05 -0.47
N ALA A 7 -14.15 -17.43 -1.65
CA ALA A 7 -15.35 -17.38 -2.48
C ALA A 7 -15.71 -18.75 -3.06
N VAL A 8 -14.71 -19.57 -3.42
CA VAL A 8 -14.92 -20.95 -3.88
C VAL A 8 -15.45 -21.84 -2.76
N GLN A 9 -14.87 -21.73 -1.55
CA GLN A 9 -15.37 -22.46 -0.39
C GLN A 9 -16.81 -22.05 -0.03
N PHE A 10 -17.13 -20.76 -0.10
CA PHE A 10 -18.48 -20.25 0.17
C PHE A 10 -19.51 -20.64 -0.90
N LEU A 11 -19.14 -20.70 -2.19
CA LEU A 11 -20.07 -21.06 -3.26
C LEU A 11 -20.23 -22.58 -3.41
N GLY A 12 -19.26 -23.37 -2.94
CA GLY A 12 -19.26 -24.83 -3.01
C GLY A 12 -20.21 -25.56 -2.04
N VAL A 13 -20.68 -24.90 -0.98
CA VAL A 13 -21.57 -25.53 0.02
C VAL A 13 -23.01 -25.71 -0.45
N ASN A 14 -23.44 -25.02 -1.51
CA ASN A 14 -24.79 -25.16 -2.08
C ASN A 14 -24.75 -25.38 -3.60
N LYS A 15 -25.47 -26.41 -4.07
CA LYS A 15 -25.47 -26.84 -5.47
C LYS A 15 -25.96 -25.75 -6.45
N LYS A 16 -26.82 -24.83 -6.00
CA LYS A 16 -27.29 -23.69 -6.81
C LYS A 16 -26.26 -22.57 -6.86
N THR A 17 -25.57 -22.26 -5.76
CA THR A 17 -24.50 -21.25 -5.74
C THR A 17 -23.24 -21.72 -6.46
N PHE A 18 -22.97 -23.03 -6.49
CA PHE A 18 -21.87 -23.61 -7.26
C PHE A 18 -21.98 -23.31 -8.77
N GLN A 19 -23.20 -23.24 -9.31
CA GLN A 19 -23.42 -22.90 -10.72
C GLN A 19 -23.09 -21.44 -11.04
N LEU A 20 -23.10 -20.54 -10.04
CA LEU A 20 -22.68 -19.15 -10.24
C LEU A 20 -21.22 -19.07 -10.66
N MET A 21 -20.35 -19.97 -10.19
CA MET A 21 -18.94 -20.00 -10.61
C MET A 21 -18.74 -20.29 -12.10
N LYS A 22 -19.75 -20.90 -12.75
CA LYS A 22 -19.74 -21.18 -14.18
C LYS A 22 -20.42 -20.08 -15.01
N HIS A 23 -21.03 -19.10 -14.34
CA HIS A 23 -21.74 -18.02 -15.01
C HIS A 23 -20.74 -16.96 -15.50
N SER A 24 -20.85 -16.54 -16.75
CA SER A 24 -19.93 -15.57 -17.37
C SER A 24 -19.78 -14.27 -16.58
N ARG A 25 -20.89 -13.75 -16.00
CA ARG A 25 -20.83 -12.59 -15.08
C ARG A 25 -19.95 -12.82 -13.86
N PHE A 26 -19.94 -14.01 -13.28
CA PHE A 26 -19.08 -14.30 -12.13
C PHE A 26 -17.62 -14.35 -12.55
N THR A 27 -17.29 -15.03 -13.65
CA THR A 27 -15.93 -15.03 -14.20
C THR A 27 -15.45 -13.62 -14.48
N LYS A 28 -16.31 -12.79 -15.09
CA LYS A 28 -16.01 -11.38 -15.35
C LYS A 28 -15.78 -10.58 -14.07
N ILE A 29 -16.59 -10.78 -13.03
CA ILE A 29 -16.37 -10.16 -11.72
C ILE A 29 -15.04 -10.62 -11.11
N ILE A 30 -14.69 -11.91 -11.20
CA ILE A 30 -13.42 -12.42 -10.65
C ILE A 30 -12.22 -11.87 -11.42
N GLU A 31 -12.32 -11.76 -12.75
CA GLU A 31 -11.29 -11.11 -13.58
C GLU A 31 -11.16 -9.61 -13.27
N GLU A 32 -12.28 -8.92 -13.03
CA GLU A 32 -12.30 -7.52 -12.58
C GLU A 32 -11.79 -7.32 -11.14
N LEU A 33 -11.74 -8.39 -10.34
CA LEU A 33 -11.20 -8.39 -8.97
C LEU A 33 -9.73 -8.82 -8.90
N ASP A 34 -9.10 -9.14 -10.04
CA ASP A 34 -7.67 -9.44 -10.11
C ASP A 34 -6.89 -8.12 -10.13
N TYR A 35 -6.40 -7.70 -8.95
CA TYR A 35 -5.59 -6.49 -8.80
C TYR A 35 -4.11 -6.86 -8.68
N PRO A 36 -3.35 -6.87 -9.78
CA PRO A 36 -1.95 -7.28 -9.74
C PRO A 36 -1.12 -6.28 -8.94
N ILE A 37 -0.47 -6.75 -7.87
CA ILE A 37 0.57 -5.98 -7.19
C ILE A 37 1.80 -5.97 -8.09
N SER A 38 2.06 -4.85 -8.76
CA SER A 38 3.29 -4.63 -9.51
C SER A 38 3.95 -3.32 -9.08
N VAL A 39 5.29 -3.33 -9.06
CA VAL A 39 6.13 -2.24 -8.58
C VAL A 39 6.83 -1.60 -9.77
N PHE A 40 6.83 -0.28 -9.82
CA PHE A 40 7.70 0.47 -10.71
C PHE A 40 9.10 0.57 -10.11
N ASN A 41 9.92 -0.45 -10.41
CA ASN A 41 11.29 -0.54 -9.91
C ASN A 41 12.25 0.27 -10.80
N GLN A 42 12.58 1.48 -10.38
CA GLN A 42 13.55 2.35 -11.06
C GLN A 42 15.01 1.85 -10.92
N ASP A 43 15.28 0.90 -10.03
CA ASP A 43 16.63 0.39 -9.75
C ASP A 43 16.65 -1.14 -9.54
N PRO A 44 16.52 -1.90 -10.65
CA PRO A 44 16.46 -3.36 -10.60
C PRO A 44 17.76 -4.01 -10.10
N LYS A 45 18.85 -3.25 -9.95
CA LYS A 45 20.12 -3.78 -9.42
C LYS A 45 20.17 -3.77 -7.89
N ASN A 46 19.31 -3.00 -7.24
CA ASN A 46 19.37 -2.79 -5.79
C ASN A 46 18.12 -3.29 -5.05
N ALA A 47 17.13 -3.82 -5.77
CA ALA A 47 15.97 -4.49 -5.19
C ALA A 47 15.49 -5.67 -6.04
N GLU A 48 15.16 -6.77 -5.37
CA GLU A 48 14.52 -7.96 -5.95
C GLU A 48 13.02 -7.93 -5.61
N PHE A 49 12.17 -8.21 -6.61
CA PHE A 49 10.73 -8.35 -6.43
C PHE A 49 10.34 -9.81 -6.61
N ILE A 50 9.87 -10.43 -5.53
CA ILE A 50 9.62 -11.87 -5.43
C ILE A 50 8.12 -12.08 -5.27
N ASP A 51 7.55 -12.95 -6.09
CA ASP A 51 6.18 -13.42 -5.95
C ASP A 51 6.11 -14.50 -4.86
N ILE A 52 5.16 -14.35 -3.92
CA ILE A 52 4.88 -15.31 -2.87
C ILE A 52 3.45 -15.82 -3.08
N ASP A 53 3.36 -17.05 -3.58
CA ASP A 53 2.11 -17.80 -3.76
C ASP A 53 1.04 -17.08 -4.61
N GLY A 54 1.44 -16.10 -5.43
CA GLY A 54 0.56 -15.28 -6.28
C GLY A 54 -0.34 -14.29 -5.53
N VAL A 55 -0.29 -14.26 -4.20
CA VAL A 55 -1.14 -13.41 -3.34
C VAL A 55 -0.33 -12.29 -2.70
N GLN A 56 0.94 -12.56 -2.39
CA GLN A 56 1.82 -11.63 -1.72
C GLN A 56 3.04 -11.36 -2.59
N LYS A 57 3.68 -10.23 -2.34
CA LYS A 57 4.93 -9.86 -2.97
C LYS A 57 5.92 -9.48 -1.89
N MET A 58 7.16 -9.93 -2.04
CA MET A 58 8.27 -9.48 -1.20
C MET A 58 9.18 -8.60 -2.03
N LEU A 59 9.50 -7.44 -1.47
CA LEU A 59 10.54 -6.57 -1.98
C LEU A 59 11.78 -6.72 -1.09
N LYS A 60 12.87 -7.22 -1.66
CA LYS A 60 14.14 -7.43 -0.95
C LYS A 60 15.15 -6.39 -1.39
N ILE A 61 15.55 -5.52 -0.46
CA ILE A 61 16.55 -4.49 -0.68
C ILE A 61 17.95 -5.09 -0.56
N LEU A 62 18.80 -4.87 -1.57
CA LEU A 62 20.14 -5.44 -1.64
C LEU A 62 21.24 -4.49 -1.15
N LYS A 63 20.99 -3.17 -1.13
CA LYS A 63 21.95 -2.14 -0.69
C LYS A 63 21.30 -1.11 0.22
N GLN A 64 22.03 -0.69 1.26
CA GLN A 64 21.58 0.32 2.21
C GLN A 64 21.70 1.73 1.61
N ASN A 65 20.68 2.13 0.85
CA ASN A 65 20.46 3.48 0.34
C ASN A 65 18.99 3.87 0.59
N CYS A 66 18.64 5.14 0.33
CA CYS A 66 17.22 5.53 0.30
C CYS A 66 16.57 4.96 -0.96
N HIS A 67 15.44 4.29 -0.78
CA HIS A 67 14.67 3.71 -1.88
C HIS A 67 13.19 4.05 -1.72
N THR A 68 12.49 4.18 -2.84
CA THR A 68 11.04 4.36 -2.89
C THR A 68 10.49 3.51 -4.02
N PHE A 69 9.46 2.73 -3.74
CA PHE A 69 8.94 1.70 -4.64
C PHE A 69 7.45 1.91 -4.89
N PRO A 70 7.09 2.84 -5.79
CA PRO A 70 5.70 3.02 -6.14
C PRO A 70 5.15 1.76 -6.80
N LEU A 71 3.95 1.38 -6.40
CA LEU A 71 3.14 0.43 -7.14
C LEU A 71 2.77 1.05 -8.49
N THR A 72 2.41 0.25 -9.47
CA THR A 72 1.89 0.77 -10.75
C THR A 72 0.39 1.08 -10.68
N GLN A 73 -0.29 0.53 -9.66
CA GLN A 73 -1.73 0.65 -9.51
C GLN A 73 -2.11 2.07 -9.09
N VAL A 74 -2.86 2.75 -9.97
CA VAL A 74 -3.56 3.99 -9.65
C VAL A 74 -4.82 3.68 -8.85
N LEU A 75 -5.01 4.39 -7.75
CA LEU A 75 -6.18 4.30 -6.88
C LEU A 75 -7.29 5.17 -7.48
N GLU A 76 -8.19 4.53 -8.22
CA GLU A 76 -9.40 5.16 -8.78
C GLU A 76 -10.53 5.21 -7.74
N ASN A 77 -11.77 5.37 -8.21
CA ASN A 77 -12.96 5.40 -7.35
C ASN A 77 -13.12 4.11 -6.54
N GLY A 78 -13.62 4.24 -5.31
CA GLY A 78 -13.80 3.17 -4.34
C GLY A 78 -12.87 3.25 -3.13
N ILE A 79 -12.83 2.13 -2.40
CA ILE A 79 -12.02 1.96 -1.18
C ILE A 79 -10.87 1.00 -1.50
N TRP A 80 -9.66 1.44 -1.24
CA TRP A 80 -8.44 0.71 -1.55
C TRP A 80 -7.66 0.40 -0.29
N THR A 81 -7.33 -0.87 -0.09
CA THR A 81 -6.50 -1.30 1.03
C THR A 81 -5.19 -1.94 0.57
N ILE A 82 -4.12 -1.78 1.35
CA ILE A 82 -2.89 -2.56 1.21
C ILE A 82 -2.34 -2.85 2.59
N GLU A 83 -1.80 -4.05 2.76
CA GLU A 83 -1.09 -4.45 3.96
C GLU A 83 0.38 -4.63 3.64
N THR A 84 1.23 -4.13 4.53
CA THR A 84 2.69 -4.20 4.41
C THR A 84 3.27 -4.68 5.72
N ILE A 85 4.37 -5.42 5.63
CA ILE A 85 5.16 -5.86 6.78
C ILE A 85 6.61 -5.50 6.49
N PHE A 86 7.23 -4.79 7.41
CA PHE A 86 8.64 -4.42 7.32
C PHE A 86 9.46 -5.35 8.22
N GLY A 87 10.29 -6.18 7.61
CA GLY A 87 11.23 -7.07 8.30
C GLY A 87 12.68 -6.61 8.13
N ASN A 88 13.53 -6.96 9.09
CA ASN A 88 14.96 -6.61 9.15
C ASN A 88 15.23 -5.09 9.11
N SER A 89 14.29 -4.28 9.61
CA SER A 89 14.33 -2.81 9.54
C SER A 89 14.98 -2.16 10.76
N LYS A 90 15.78 -2.89 11.55
CA LYS A 90 16.37 -2.36 12.80
C LYS A 90 17.16 -1.08 12.51
N SER A 91 16.75 0.02 13.15
CA SER A 91 17.29 1.37 12.99
C SER A 91 17.08 2.04 11.61
N GLN A 92 16.15 1.53 10.79
CA GLN A 92 15.85 2.10 9.48
C GLN A 92 14.61 3.00 9.50
N PHE A 93 14.68 4.07 8.70
CA PHE A 93 13.56 4.98 8.44
C PHE A 93 12.67 4.36 7.36
N VAL A 94 11.66 3.60 7.78
CA VAL A 94 10.65 3.00 6.89
C VAL A 94 9.31 3.72 6.99
N ALA A 95 8.65 3.86 5.85
CA ALA A 95 7.36 4.52 5.70
C ALA A 95 6.51 3.79 4.64
N VAL A 96 5.20 3.99 4.69
CA VAL A 96 4.24 3.53 3.68
C VAL A 96 3.25 4.64 3.38
N GLY A 97 2.85 4.79 2.12
CA GLY A 97 2.00 5.91 1.74
C GLY A 97 1.41 5.84 0.35
N ILE A 98 0.98 7.01 -0.11
CA ILE A 98 0.54 7.26 -1.48
C ILE A 98 1.24 8.49 -2.04
N VAL A 99 1.41 8.52 -3.37
CA VAL A 99 2.03 9.61 -4.13
C VAL A 99 1.08 9.99 -5.25
N GLN A 100 1.08 11.25 -5.66
CA GLN A 100 0.33 11.68 -6.84
C GLN A 100 0.76 10.89 -8.07
N ASP A 101 -0.21 10.39 -8.85
CA ASP A 101 0.02 9.60 -10.07
C ASP A 101 0.89 10.34 -11.10
N SER A 102 0.75 11.66 -11.18
CA SER A 102 1.54 12.51 -12.06
C SER A 102 2.99 12.72 -11.62
N TYR A 103 3.38 12.23 -10.44
CA TYR A 103 4.68 12.51 -9.84
C TYR A 103 5.55 11.26 -9.71
N ILE A 104 6.70 11.31 -10.38
CA ILE A 104 7.73 10.27 -10.27
C ILE A 104 8.76 10.73 -9.24
N ILE A 105 8.85 10.02 -8.11
CA ILE A 105 9.91 10.24 -7.11
C ILE A 105 11.25 9.79 -7.73
N PRO A 106 12.25 10.66 -7.86
CA PRO A 106 13.54 10.29 -8.42
C PRO A 106 14.28 9.24 -7.58
N LEU A 107 15.14 8.46 -8.23
CA LEU A 107 15.99 7.50 -7.54
C LEU A 107 16.85 8.16 -6.45
N GLY A 108 16.83 7.61 -5.24
CA GLY A 108 17.61 8.11 -4.10
C GLY A 108 17.06 9.38 -3.45
N ALA A 109 15.93 9.92 -3.95
CA ALA A 109 15.29 11.08 -3.36
C ALA A 109 14.59 10.72 -2.04
N TYR A 110 14.67 11.63 -1.07
CA TYR A 110 13.93 11.51 0.17
C TYR A 110 12.50 12.06 0.00
N PRO A 111 11.45 11.27 0.27
CA PRO A 111 10.07 11.71 0.04
C PRO A 111 9.63 12.85 0.97
N TRP A 112 10.32 13.08 2.11
CA TRP A 112 10.07 14.20 3.02
C TRP A 112 10.81 15.49 2.68
N GLU A 113 11.76 15.46 1.73
CA GLU A 113 12.52 16.64 1.32
C GLU A 113 11.86 17.38 0.17
N LYS A 114 12.12 18.68 0.05
CA LYS A 114 11.70 19.46 -1.11
C LYS A 114 12.55 19.08 -2.33
N PRO A 115 11.97 18.99 -3.54
CA PRO A 115 10.58 19.31 -3.88
C PRO A 115 9.59 18.13 -3.74
N HIS A 116 10.04 16.96 -3.31
CA HIS A 116 9.24 15.72 -3.35
C HIS A 116 8.07 15.71 -2.36
N ASN A 117 8.26 16.33 -1.19
CA ASN A 117 7.31 16.29 -0.07
C ASN A 117 5.95 16.93 -0.32
N VAL A 118 5.77 17.67 -1.41
CA VAL A 118 4.47 18.26 -1.78
C VAL A 118 3.59 17.30 -2.58
N HIS A 119 4.09 16.12 -2.94
CA HIS A 119 3.41 15.19 -3.85
C HIS A 119 2.98 13.88 -3.17
N ASN A 120 3.14 13.75 -1.85
CA ASN A 120 2.92 12.49 -1.16
C ASN A 120 2.21 12.65 0.19
N ALA A 121 1.60 11.55 0.62
CA ALA A 121 1.04 11.34 1.94
C ALA A 121 1.58 10.01 2.50
N PHE A 122 2.27 10.00 3.63
CA PHE A 122 2.85 8.77 4.17
C PHE A 122 2.91 8.73 5.69
N TYR A 123 2.90 7.51 6.22
CA TYR A 123 2.97 7.19 7.64
C TYR A 123 4.30 6.53 7.98
N VAL A 124 4.90 6.93 9.11
CA VAL A 124 6.28 6.57 9.44
C VAL A 124 6.39 5.65 10.66
N CYS A 125 7.45 4.84 10.68
CA CYS A 125 7.77 3.98 11.82
C CYS A 125 8.19 4.77 13.07
N LYS A 126 8.38 4.04 14.17
CA LYS A 126 8.78 4.61 15.46
C LYS A 126 10.17 5.25 15.47
N SER A 127 11.06 4.88 14.54
CA SER A 127 12.44 5.38 14.48
C SER A 127 12.58 6.80 13.93
N PHE A 128 11.51 7.40 13.38
CA PHE A 128 11.55 8.79 12.90
C PHE A 128 11.60 9.79 14.05
N SER A 129 12.07 11.01 13.76
CA SER A 129 12.03 12.15 14.68
C SER A 129 10.62 12.53 15.15
N THR A 130 9.60 12.06 14.43
CA THR A 130 8.20 12.12 14.85
C THR A 130 7.61 10.73 14.68
N PRO A 131 7.74 9.88 15.71
CA PRO A 131 7.22 8.52 15.68
C PRO A 131 5.74 8.52 15.31
N GLY A 132 5.35 7.73 14.30
CA GLY A 132 3.95 7.67 13.85
C GLY A 132 3.45 8.98 13.23
N GLY A 133 4.35 9.84 12.77
CA GLY A 133 3.97 11.04 12.04
C GLY A 133 3.24 10.69 10.73
N ILE A 134 2.21 11.46 10.39
CA ILE A 134 1.66 11.50 9.03
C ILE A 134 2.25 12.73 8.35
N TYR A 135 2.89 12.52 7.22
CA TYR A 135 3.43 13.58 6.38
C TYR A 135 2.51 13.76 5.18
N TYR A 136 2.08 14.98 4.92
CA TYR A 136 1.21 15.32 3.78
C TYR A 136 1.52 16.71 3.28
N LYS A 137 1.84 16.84 1.99
CA LYS A 137 2.13 18.12 1.32
C LYS A 137 3.12 19.00 2.10
N GLY A 138 4.20 18.40 2.59
CA GLY A 138 5.23 19.08 3.39
C GLY A 138 4.85 19.41 4.83
N THR A 139 3.62 19.09 5.25
CA THR A 139 3.14 19.26 6.62
C THR A 139 3.29 17.94 7.38
N LYS A 140 3.61 18.03 8.68
CA LYS A 140 3.79 16.88 9.56
C LYS A 140 2.78 16.93 10.70
N THR A 141 1.99 15.88 10.83
CA THR A 141 1.01 15.68 11.90
C THR A 141 1.54 14.63 12.87
N ALA A 142 1.58 14.97 14.16
CA ALA A 142 1.95 14.04 15.23
C ALA A 142 0.71 13.51 15.95
N GLY A 143 0.89 12.52 16.84
CA GLY A 143 -0.19 12.00 17.71
C GLY A 143 -0.52 10.52 17.51
N ASN A 144 0.09 9.84 16.55
CA ASN A 144 -0.02 8.38 16.42
C ASN A 144 1.18 7.65 17.03
N ILE A 145 1.05 6.34 17.17
CA ILE A 145 2.12 5.45 17.62
C ILE A 145 2.79 4.84 16.40
N GLY A 146 4.03 5.24 16.11
CA GLY A 146 4.81 4.68 15.02
C GLY A 146 4.91 3.16 15.10
N PHE A 147 4.79 2.50 13.96
CA PHE A 147 4.89 1.05 13.87
C PHE A 147 6.33 0.57 14.06
N GLU A 148 6.45 -0.70 14.44
CA GLU A 148 7.70 -1.43 14.66
C GLU A 148 7.84 -2.59 13.66
N GLU A 149 9.01 -3.23 13.69
CA GLU A 149 9.33 -4.38 12.84
C GLU A 149 8.31 -5.50 12.99
N ASN A 150 8.00 -6.18 11.88
CA ASN A 150 7.06 -7.31 11.80
C ASN A 150 5.61 -7.01 12.19
N GLN A 151 5.24 -5.74 12.39
CA GLN A 151 3.84 -5.34 12.53
C GLN A 151 3.19 -5.19 11.16
N ILE A 152 1.92 -5.57 11.07
CA ILE A 152 1.11 -5.36 9.86
C ILE A 152 0.68 -3.90 9.85
N VAL A 153 1.13 -3.16 8.83
CA VAL A 153 0.71 -1.79 8.57
C VAL A 153 -0.27 -1.82 7.41
N ARG A 154 -1.53 -1.49 7.68
CA ARG A 154 -2.57 -1.37 6.66
C ARG A 154 -2.80 0.09 6.33
N LEU A 155 -2.86 0.40 5.05
CA LEU A 155 -3.31 1.68 4.52
C LEU A 155 -4.68 1.49 3.88
N GLU A 156 -5.62 2.37 4.20
CA GLU A 156 -6.95 2.42 3.59
C GLU A 156 -7.19 3.82 3.01
N PHE A 157 -7.43 3.86 1.70
CA PHE A 157 -7.80 5.07 0.98
C PHE A 157 -9.27 4.97 0.56
N ASP A 158 -10.08 5.92 1.00
CA ASP A 158 -11.47 6.08 0.60
C ASP A 158 -11.55 7.31 -0.31
N SER A 159 -11.71 7.06 -1.62
CA SER A 159 -11.74 8.13 -2.63
C SER A 159 -12.99 9.01 -2.56
N GLU A 160 -14.11 8.48 -2.07
CA GLU A 160 -15.36 9.25 -1.95
C GLU A 160 -15.28 10.23 -0.78
N LYS A 161 -14.68 9.79 0.33
CA LYS A 161 -14.42 10.66 1.49
C LYS A 161 -13.14 11.48 1.35
N GLY A 162 -12.28 11.14 0.39
CA GLY A 162 -10.93 11.68 0.30
C GLY A 162 -10.15 11.44 1.59
N THR A 163 -10.19 10.24 2.17
CA THR A 163 -9.49 9.98 3.45
C THR A 163 -8.45 8.89 3.30
N LEU A 164 -7.30 9.09 3.96
CA LEU A 164 -6.27 8.09 4.13
C LEU A 164 -6.11 7.75 5.61
N VAL A 165 -6.35 6.49 5.95
CA VAL A 165 -6.30 5.96 7.31
C VAL A 165 -5.26 4.87 7.38
N PHE A 166 -4.48 4.88 8.46
CA PHE A 166 -3.46 3.87 8.73
C PHE A 166 -3.90 3.00 9.91
N PHE A 167 -3.55 1.72 9.86
CA PHE A 167 -3.78 0.77 10.94
C PHE A 167 -2.50 0.02 11.24
N VAL A 168 -2.26 -0.26 12.52
CA VAL A 168 -1.15 -1.10 12.99
C VAL A 168 -1.74 -2.30 13.70
N ASN A 169 -1.48 -3.51 13.20
CA ASN A 169 -2.07 -4.77 13.68
C ASN A 169 -3.61 -4.71 13.81
N GLY A 170 -4.27 -4.06 12.84
CA GLY A 170 -5.73 -3.89 12.81
C GLY A 170 -6.28 -2.75 13.67
N LEU A 171 -5.46 -2.10 14.52
CA LEU A 171 -5.86 -0.94 15.30
C LEU A 171 -5.67 0.34 14.49
N SER A 172 -6.73 1.14 14.35
CA SER A 172 -6.66 2.41 13.61
C SER A 172 -5.78 3.43 14.33
N SER A 173 -5.01 4.18 13.54
CA SER A 173 -4.30 5.37 14.02
C SER A 173 -5.30 6.41 14.54
N PRO A 174 -4.96 7.13 15.64
CA PRO A 174 -5.80 8.20 16.19
C PRO A 174 -6.03 9.37 15.22
N THR A 175 -5.11 9.58 14.27
CA THR A 175 -5.23 10.61 13.24
C THR A 175 -5.28 9.99 11.84
N SER A 176 -6.01 10.65 10.96
CA SER A 176 -6.07 10.40 9.53
C SER A 176 -5.72 11.68 8.77
N VAL A 177 -5.52 11.57 7.46
CA VAL A 177 -5.36 12.74 6.60
C VAL A 177 -6.45 12.78 5.54
N HIS A 178 -6.99 13.98 5.31
CA HIS A 178 -7.87 14.25 4.20
C HIS A 178 -7.05 14.58 2.95
N ILE A 179 -7.31 13.88 1.86
CA ILE A 179 -6.61 13.96 0.60
C ILE A 179 -7.60 14.48 -0.43
N GLU A 180 -7.42 15.74 -0.82
CA GLU A 180 -8.28 16.40 -1.79
C GLU A 180 -7.93 15.98 -3.22
N ASN A 181 -8.89 15.37 -3.95
CA ASN A 181 -8.92 15.26 -5.42
C ASN A 181 -7.65 14.71 -6.10
N GLU A 182 -6.92 13.80 -5.47
CA GLU A 182 -5.70 13.23 -6.05
C GLU A 182 -5.94 11.82 -6.60
N LYS A 183 -5.63 11.62 -7.89
CA LYS A 183 -5.27 10.30 -8.40
C LYS A 183 -3.96 9.92 -7.73
N ALA A 184 -3.99 8.90 -6.88
CA ALA A 184 -2.84 8.52 -6.08
C ALA A 184 -2.40 7.12 -6.44
N VAL A 185 -1.11 6.86 -6.27
CA VAL A 185 -0.46 5.58 -6.46
C VAL A 185 0.14 5.19 -5.11
N LYS A 186 -0.05 3.93 -4.68
CA LYS A 186 0.53 3.43 -3.43
C LYS A 186 2.04 3.27 -3.54
N TRP A 187 2.79 3.49 -2.46
CA TRP A 187 4.25 3.23 -2.40
C TRP A 187 4.70 2.79 -1.01
#